data_AF-A0A535E0Y6-F1
#
_entry.id   AF-A0A535E0Y6-F1
#
_cell.length_a   1.000
_cell.length_b   1.000
_cell.length_c   1.000
_cell.angle_alpha   90.00
_cell.angle_beta   90.00
_cell.angle_gamma   90.00
#
_symmetry.space_group_name_H-M   'P 1'
#
loop_
_entity.id
_entity.type
_entity.pdbx_description
1 polymer ?
#
loop_
_entity_poly.entity_id
_entity_poly.type
_entity_poly.pdbx_seq_one_letter_code
_entity_poly.pdbx_strand_id
1 'polypeptide(L)'
;MDLVWRLPVAVDATMEQLCERSRETVNLYVLEGQWRVCAAQKQGPQSIRYVVAVGTRLPLWGGASAKVLLAGAPTELMDLALAHSDKDPNYRAWLMHELQRVRQTGVAISHGERERGSSSVAAPIRAGDRTVAALAISGPTLRFTDVRVHQFAELLKNATRDMERSFTKNMDRDALGTVWVGASEAR
;
A
#
# COMPACT_ATOMS: atom_id res chain seq x y z
N MET A 1 23.79 -1.85 3.46
CA MET A 1 23.20 -1.01 4.53
C MET A 1 21.76 -1.44 4.66
N ASP A 2 21.48 -2.25 5.67
CA ASP A 2 20.17 -2.84 5.91
C ASP A 2 19.25 -1.76 6.48
N LEU A 3 18.42 -1.17 5.62
CA LEU A 3 17.30 -0.33 6.05
C LEU A 3 16.27 -1.23 6.73
N VAL A 4 16.41 -1.39 8.04
CA VAL A 4 15.41 -2.05 8.88
C VAL A 4 14.26 -1.08 9.06
N TRP A 5 13.18 -1.29 8.30
CA TRP A 5 11.91 -0.61 8.53
C TRP A 5 11.38 -0.98 9.92
N ARG A 6 11.51 -0.09 10.92
CA ARG A 6 10.89 -0.28 12.24
C ARG A 6 9.51 0.37 12.24
N LEU A 7 8.47 -0.45 12.13
CA LEU A 7 7.10 0.04 12.23
C LEU A 7 6.72 0.37 13.67
N PRO A 8 5.97 1.45 13.92
CA PRO A 8 5.36 1.68 15.22
C PRO A 8 4.48 0.49 15.62
N VAL A 9 4.48 0.15 16.91
CA VAL A 9 3.64 -0.95 17.46
C VAL A 9 2.17 -0.81 17.05
N ALA A 10 1.66 0.43 17.01
CA ALA A 10 0.30 0.72 16.55
C ALA A 10 0.03 0.26 15.11
N VAL A 11 1.01 0.38 14.21
CA VAL A 11 0.86 -0.06 12.82
C VAL A 11 0.76 -1.58 12.74
N ASP A 12 1.60 -2.28 13.49
CA ASP A 12 1.63 -3.74 13.51
C ASP A 12 0.30 -4.34 14.01
N ALA A 13 -0.21 -3.83 15.13
CA ALA A 13 -1.49 -4.25 15.71
C ALA A 13 -2.67 -3.98 14.77
N THR A 14 -2.71 -2.82 14.10
CA THR A 14 -3.77 -2.54 13.12
C THR A 14 -3.68 -3.47 11.90
N MET A 15 -2.47 -3.81 11.44
CA MET A 15 -2.30 -4.78 10.35
C MET A 15 -2.78 -6.17 10.75
N GLU A 16 -2.55 -6.60 11.99
CA GLU A 16 -3.08 -7.87 12.52
C GLU A 16 -4.60 -7.89 12.54
N GLN A 17 -5.23 -6.84 13.08
CA GLN A 17 -6.69 -6.72 13.10
C GLN A 17 -7.29 -6.73 11.69
N LEU A 18 -6.66 -6.05 10.73
CA LEU A 18 -7.08 -6.10 9.34
C LEU A 18 -6.95 -7.51 8.76
N CYS A 19 -5.87 -8.22 9.07
CA CYS A 19 -5.66 -9.59 8.62
C CYS A 19 -6.75 -10.52 9.16
N GLU A 20 -7.08 -10.42 10.46
CA GLU A 20 -8.12 -11.21 11.10
C GLU A 20 -9.51 -10.95 10.50
N ARG A 21 -9.88 -9.67 10.36
CA ARG A 21 -11.20 -9.25 9.84
C ARG A 21 -11.36 -9.53 8.36
N SER A 22 -10.31 -9.29 7.56
CA SER A 22 -10.35 -9.53 6.12
C SER A 22 -10.16 -11.00 5.79
N ARG A 23 -9.48 -11.78 6.63
CA ARG A 23 -9.02 -13.15 6.36
C ARG A 23 -8.07 -13.25 5.15
N GLU A 24 -7.49 -12.14 4.73
CA GLU A 24 -6.58 -12.03 3.59
C GLU A 24 -5.23 -11.43 4.04
N THR A 25 -4.22 -11.50 3.18
CA THR A 25 -2.90 -10.95 3.49
C THR A 25 -2.95 -9.43 3.49
N VAL A 26 -2.40 -8.82 4.53
CA VAL A 26 -2.21 -7.37 4.67
C VAL A 26 -0.74 -7.04 4.45
N ASN A 27 -0.45 -6.10 3.57
CA ASN A 27 0.90 -5.61 3.32
C ASN A 27 0.95 -4.08 3.47
N LEU A 28 2.08 -3.59 3.95
CA LEU A 28 2.41 -2.18 3.94
C LEU A 28 3.50 -1.94 2.90
N TYR A 29 3.27 -0.99 1.99
CA TYR A 29 4.21 -0.63 0.95
C TYR A 29 4.67 0.82 1.09
N VAL A 30 5.96 1.05 0.91
CA VAL A 30 6.57 2.40 0.84
C VAL A 30 7.17 2.62 -0.54
N LEU A 31 7.33 3.89 -0.92
CA LEU A 31 7.99 4.27 -2.16
C LEU A 31 9.50 4.37 -1.96
N GLU A 32 10.29 3.73 -2.83
CA GLU A 32 11.75 3.84 -2.85
C GLU A 32 12.23 4.00 -4.30
N GLY A 33 12.56 5.23 -4.68
CA GLY A 33 12.85 5.57 -6.08
C GLY A 33 11.66 5.24 -6.99
N GLN A 34 11.87 4.39 -7.99
CA GLN A 34 10.84 3.92 -8.93
C GLN A 34 10.15 2.61 -8.52
N TRP A 35 10.35 2.17 -7.28
CA TRP A 35 9.82 0.91 -6.77
C TRP A 35 8.86 1.15 -5.61
N ARG A 36 7.90 0.24 -5.45
CA ARG A 36 7.26 0.05 -4.14
C ARG A 36 7.98 -1.09 -3.41
N VAL A 37 8.20 -0.94 -2.12
CA VAL A 37 8.88 -1.94 -1.29
C VAL A 37 7.93 -2.43 -0.22
N CYS A 38 7.83 -3.75 -0.05
CA CYS A 38 7.07 -4.35 1.03
C CYS A 38 7.78 -4.08 2.36
N ALA A 39 7.30 -3.11 3.13
CA ALA A 39 7.89 -2.74 4.42
C ALA A 39 7.45 -3.68 5.55
N ALA A 40 6.22 -4.22 5.47
CA ALA A 40 5.73 -5.23 6.39
C ALA A 40 4.58 -6.05 5.81
N GLN A 41 4.31 -7.19 6.47
CA GLN A 41 3.27 -8.12 6.10
C GLN A 41 2.65 -8.79 7.31
N LYS A 42 1.33 -9.02 7.24
CA LYS A 42 0.60 -9.99 8.04
C LYS A 42 -0.10 -10.96 7.10
N GLN A 43 0.30 -12.22 7.13
CA GLN A 43 -0.23 -13.23 6.21
C GLN A 43 -1.63 -13.67 6.64
N GLY A 44 -2.53 -13.75 5.66
CA GLY A 44 -3.86 -14.30 5.88
C GLY A 44 -3.81 -15.78 6.31
N PRO A 45 -4.80 -16.25 7.06
CA PRO A 45 -4.86 -17.63 7.58
C PRO A 45 -5.22 -18.69 6.53
N GLN A 46 -5.39 -18.29 5.26
CA GLN A 46 -5.79 -19.18 4.17
C GLN A 46 -4.59 -19.97 3.62
N SER A 47 -4.81 -21.23 3.23
CA SER A 47 -3.77 -22.06 2.61
C SER A 47 -3.29 -21.45 1.30
N ILE A 48 -4.23 -21.07 0.43
CA ILE A 48 -3.97 -20.29 -0.79
C ILE A 48 -4.10 -18.81 -0.46
N ARG A 49 -2.97 -18.13 -0.43
CA ARG A 49 -2.85 -16.72 -0.07
C ARG A 49 -1.81 -16.03 -0.93
N TYR A 50 -1.99 -14.72 -1.06
CA TYR A 50 -1.00 -13.86 -1.69
C TYR A 50 0.11 -13.55 -0.69
N VAL A 51 1.38 -13.66 -1.10
CA VAL A 51 2.54 -13.40 -0.24
C VAL A 51 3.58 -12.59 -1.01
N VAL A 52 4.05 -11.50 -0.39
CA VAL A 52 5.21 -10.72 -0.84
C VAL A 52 6.16 -10.58 0.33
N ALA A 53 7.36 -11.15 0.24
CA ALA A 53 8.32 -11.07 1.34
C ALA A 53 8.65 -9.60 1.69
N VAL A 54 8.87 -9.33 2.97
CA VAL A 54 9.37 -8.02 3.42
C VAL A 54 10.71 -7.73 2.73
N GLY A 55 10.92 -6.48 2.30
CA GLY A 55 12.06 -6.06 1.50
C GLY A 55 11.91 -6.28 -0.01
N THR A 56 10.88 -7.01 -0.47
CA THR A 56 10.66 -7.21 -1.91
C THR A 56 10.34 -5.88 -2.59
N ARG A 57 11.11 -5.56 -3.64
CA ARG A 57 10.82 -4.46 -4.57
C ARG A 57 9.85 -4.93 -5.65
N LEU A 58 8.78 -4.17 -5.85
CA LEU A 58 7.77 -4.43 -6.87
C LEU A 58 7.61 -3.19 -7.76
N PRO A 59 7.22 -3.37 -9.03
CA PRO A 59 7.00 -2.26 -9.94
C PRO A 59 5.82 -1.38 -9.52
N LEU A 60 5.86 -0.12 -9.96
CA LEU A 60 4.81 0.88 -9.76
C LEU A 60 3.80 0.94 -10.92
N TRP A 61 4.00 0.23 -12.03
CA TRP A 61 3.07 0.28 -13.15
C TRP A 61 1.74 -0.45 -12.88
N GLY A 62 1.61 -1.26 -11.82
CA GLY A 62 0.39 -2.03 -11.58
C GLY A 62 0.15 -2.50 -10.16
N GLY A 63 -1.11 -2.68 -9.80
CA GLY A 63 -1.57 -3.11 -8.48
C GLY A 63 -2.08 -1.96 -7.61
N ALA A 64 -3.00 -2.27 -6.69
CA ALA A 64 -3.69 -1.24 -5.90
C ALA A 64 -2.72 -0.35 -5.10
N SER A 65 -1.71 -0.93 -4.45
CA SER A 65 -0.73 -0.14 -3.69
C SER A 65 0.12 0.77 -4.57
N ALA A 66 0.39 0.37 -5.82
CA ALA A 66 1.13 1.23 -6.74
C ALA A 66 0.28 2.43 -7.16
N LYS A 67 -1.00 2.20 -7.45
CA LYS A 67 -1.96 3.28 -7.75
C LYS A 67 -2.09 4.24 -6.58
N VAL A 68 -2.12 3.75 -5.34
CA VAL A 68 -2.12 4.60 -4.13
C VAL A 68 -0.86 5.47 -4.03
N LEU A 69 0.32 4.88 -4.20
CA LEU A 69 1.59 5.61 -4.10
C LEU A 69 1.74 6.64 -5.23
N LEU A 70 1.42 6.27 -6.48
CA LEU A 70 1.47 7.16 -7.63
C LEU A 70 0.44 8.29 -7.56
N ALA A 71 -0.75 8.04 -7.00
CA ALA A 71 -1.76 9.08 -6.85
C ALA A 71 -1.29 10.25 -5.96
N GLY A 72 -0.40 9.98 -4.99
CA GLY A 72 0.22 10.97 -4.12
C GLY A 72 1.63 11.41 -4.53
N ALA A 73 2.10 11.02 -5.71
CA ALA A 73 3.44 11.34 -6.21
C ALA A 73 3.40 12.30 -7.42
N PRO A 74 4.53 12.94 -7.77
CA PRO A 74 4.68 13.68 -9.02
C PRO A 74 4.41 12.80 -10.25
N THR A 75 3.90 13.41 -11.33
CA THR A 75 3.47 12.66 -12.53
C THR A 75 4.64 11.99 -13.23
N GLU A 76 5.83 12.56 -13.13
CA GLU A 76 7.09 12.06 -13.69
C GLU A 76 7.40 10.63 -13.19
N LEU A 77 7.00 10.30 -11.96
CA LEU A 77 7.20 8.96 -11.41
C LEU A 77 6.33 7.92 -12.10
N MET A 78 5.13 8.29 -12.53
CA MET A 78 4.26 7.41 -13.32
C MET A 78 4.91 7.14 -14.69
N ASP A 79 5.47 8.16 -15.33
CA ASP A 79 6.14 8.01 -16.63
C ASP A 79 7.38 7.10 -16.50
N LEU A 80 8.17 7.26 -15.44
CA LEU A 80 9.29 6.35 -15.11
C LEU A 80 8.82 4.91 -14.85
N ALA A 81 7.70 4.74 -14.13
CA ALA A 81 7.15 3.42 -13.84
C ALA A 81 6.70 2.69 -15.11
N LEU A 82 6.11 3.41 -16.07
CA LEU A 82 5.62 2.86 -17.33
C LEU A 82 6.74 2.58 -18.33
N ALA A 83 7.83 3.37 -18.32
CA ALA A 83 8.99 3.14 -19.17
C ALA A 83 9.65 1.76 -18.97
N HIS A 84 9.43 1.14 -17.81
CA HIS A 84 9.95 -0.20 -17.45
C HIS A 84 8.84 -1.27 -17.48
N SER A 85 7.81 -1.09 -18.30
CA SER A 85 6.67 -2.01 -18.37
C SER A 85 6.36 -2.40 -19.81
N ASP A 86 5.87 -3.62 -20.02
CA ASP A 86 5.38 -4.09 -21.33
C ASP A 86 3.95 -3.62 -21.63
N LYS A 87 3.51 -2.51 -21.01
CA LYS A 87 2.15 -1.98 -21.16
C LYS A 87 2.05 -1.16 -22.44
N ASP A 88 0.93 -1.26 -23.13
CA ASP A 88 0.69 -0.52 -24.35
C ASP A 88 0.49 0.99 -24.07
N PRO A 89 0.63 1.86 -25.09
CA PRO A 89 0.51 3.32 -24.90
C PRO A 89 -0.81 3.80 -24.29
N ASN A 90 -1.94 3.09 -24.50
CA ASN A 90 -3.23 3.48 -23.92
C ASN A 90 -3.29 3.23 -22.42
N TYR A 91 -2.42 2.36 -21.91
CA TYR A 91 -2.34 2.06 -20.48
C TYR A 91 -2.01 3.29 -19.64
N ARG A 92 -1.23 4.24 -20.17
CA ARG A 92 -0.94 5.51 -19.49
C ARG A 92 -2.22 6.30 -19.21
N ALA A 93 -3.09 6.43 -20.21
CA ALA A 93 -4.35 7.16 -20.05
C ALA A 93 -5.28 6.45 -19.06
N TRP A 94 -5.35 5.12 -19.13
CA TRP A 94 -6.09 4.31 -18.16
C TRP A 94 -5.55 4.48 -16.73
N LEU A 95 -4.24 4.40 -16.55
CA LEU A 95 -3.61 4.55 -15.24
C LEU A 95 -3.87 5.95 -14.68
N MET A 96 -3.73 7.00 -15.49
CA MET A 96 -4.05 8.38 -15.08
C MET A 96 -5.49 8.52 -14.57
N HIS A 97 -6.46 7.94 -15.28
CA HIS A 97 -7.86 7.92 -14.86
C HIS A 97 -8.02 7.18 -13.51
N GLU A 98 -7.38 6.03 -13.34
CA GLU A 98 -7.40 5.31 -12.08
C GLU A 98 -6.76 6.11 -10.93
N LEU A 99 -5.64 6.80 -11.16
CA LEU A 99 -5.01 7.66 -10.15
C LEU A 99 -5.95 8.80 -9.73
N GLN A 100 -6.67 9.40 -10.68
CA GLN A 100 -7.69 10.42 -10.37
C GLN A 100 -8.81 9.84 -9.50
N ARG A 101 -9.29 8.63 -9.80
CA ARG A 101 -10.27 7.94 -8.95
C ARG A 101 -9.73 7.70 -7.55
N VAL A 102 -8.49 7.26 -7.40
CA VAL A 102 -7.86 7.06 -6.08
C VAL A 102 -7.82 8.37 -5.29
N ARG A 103 -7.49 9.50 -5.94
CA ARG A 103 -7.51 10.83 -5.29
C ARG A 103 -8.91 11.21 -4.80
N GLN A 104 -9.96 10.83 -5.52
CA GLN A 104 -11.35 11.14 -5.17
C GLN A 104 -11.93 10.21 -4.10
N THR A 105 -11.65 8.90 -4.19
CA THR A 105 -12.30 7.87 -3.34
C THR A 105 -11.46 7.50 -2.12
N GLY A 106 -10.17 7.81 -2.13
CA GLY A 106 -9.22 7.40 -1.11
C GLY A 106 -8.86 5.91 -1.15
N VAL A 107 -9.27 5.17 -2.18
CA VAL A 107 -8.98 3.73 -2.31
C VAL A 107 -8.65 3.34 -3.75
N ALA A 108 -7.75 2.39 -3.90
CA ALA A 108 -7.43 1.74 -5.16
C ALA A 108 -7.88 0.28 -5.13
N ILE A 109 -8.35 -0.23 -6.27
CA ILE A 109 -8.73 -1.63 -6.45
C ILE A 109 -7.96 -2.15 -7.66
N SER A 110 -7.37 -3.33 -7.58
CA SER A 110 -6.67 -3.96 -8.70
C SER A 110 -7.11 -5.41 -8.83
N HIS A 111 -7.35 -5.83 -10.08
CA HIS A 111 -7.66 -7.21 -10.45
C HIS A 111 -6.70 -7.66 -11.55
N GLY A 112 -5.81 -8.60 -11.25
CA GLY A 112 -4.95 -9.23 -12.25
C GLY A 112 -3.90 -8.32 -12.91
N GLU A 113 -3.73 -7.08 -12.46
CA GLU A 113 -2.91 -6.07 -13.18
C GLU A 113 -1.44 -6.48 -13.29
N ARG A 114 -0.87 -6.99 -12.19
CA ARG A 114 0.51 -7.51 -12.13
C ARG A 114 0.57 -9.02 -12.33
N GLU A 115 -0.37 -9.74 -11.72
CA GLU A 115 -0.36 -11.19 -11.65
C GLU A 115 -1.78 -11.70 -11.78
N ARG A 116 -2.03 -12.51 -12.82
CA ARG A 116 -3.36 -13.05 -13.11
C ARG A 116 -3.85 -13.87 -11.92
N GLY A 117 -5.11 -13.65 -11.53
CA GLY A 117 -5.71 -14.34 -10.38
C GLY A 117 -5.34 -13.73 -9.02
N SER A 118 -4.57 -12.65 -8.98
CA SER A 118 -4.34 -11.85 -7.76
C SER A 118 -5.14 -10.55 -7.80
N SER A 119 -5.79 -10.23 -6.69
CA SER A 119 -6.51 -8.97 -6.48
C SER A 119 -6.03 -8.26 -5.22
N SER A 120 -6.20 -6.95 -5.20
CA SER A 120 -5.90 -6.14 -4.02
C SER A 120 -6.81 -4.91 -3.92
N VAL A 121 -7.05 -4.47 -2.69
CA VAL A 121 -7.59 -3.15 -2.36
C VAL A 121 -6.55 -2.44 -1.51
N ALA A 122 -6.31 -1.16 -1.75
CA ALA A 122 -5.32 -0.39 -1.01
C ALA A 122 -5.84 1.01 -0.67
N ALA A 123 -5.36 1.54 0.46
CA ALA A 123 -5.58 2.91 0.90
C ALA A 123 -4.25 3.58 1.26
N PRO A 124 -4.13 4.90 1.04
CA PRO A 124 -2.96 5.68 1.45
C PRO A 124 -2.90 5.83 2.97
N ILE A 125 -1.69 5.86 3.49
CA ILE A 125 -1.36 6.43 4.79
C ILE A 125 -0.67 7.76 4.52
N ARG A 126 -1.18 8.84 5.11
CA ARG A 126 -0.68 10.20 4.90
C ARG A 126 -0.01 10.81 6.12
N ALA A 127 0.92 11.71 5.87
CA ALA A 127 1.44 12.67 6.84
C ALA A 127 1.22 14.07 6.26
N GLY A 128 0.17 14.75 6.74
CA GLY A 128 -0.33 15.96 6.09
C GLY A 128 -0.96 15.65 4.73
N ASP A 129 -0.52 16.34 3.69
CA ASP A 129 -0.95 16.13 2.30
C ASP A 129 -0.18 15.02 1.58
N ARG A 130 0.96 14.59 2.13
CA ARG A 130 1.85 13.61 1.53
C ARG A 130 1.44 12.18 1.84
N THR A 131 1.29 11.36 0.80
CA THR A 131 1.22 9.89 0.96
C THR A 131 2.61 9.35 1.34
N VAL A 132 2.71 8.72 2.51
CA VAL A 132 3.97 8.14 3.03
C VAL A 132 4.04 6.62 2.89
N ALA A 133 2.88 5.96 2.81
CA ALA A 133 2.79 4.52 2.57
C ALA A 133 1.44 4.14 1.95
N ALA A 134 1.32 2.90 1.49
CA ALA A 134 0.08 2.28 1.04
C ALA A 134 -0.18 1.01 1.83
N LEU A 135 -1.34 0.94 2.49
CA LEU A 135 -1.81 -0.25 3.19
C LEU A 135 -2.72 -1.05 2.26
N ALA A 136 -2.47 -2.33 2.08
CA ALA A 136 -3.17 -3.15 1.10
C ALA A 136 -3.65 -4.49 1.65
N ILE A 137 -4.89 -4.85 1.37
CA ILE A 137 -5.45 -6.19 1.53
C ILE A 137 -5.35 -6.89 0.18
N SER A 138 -4.73 -8.08 0.14
CA SER A 138 -4.42 -8.80 -1.10
C SER A 138 -4.69 -10.30 -0.98
N GLY A 139 -5.19 -10.90 -2.07
CA GLY A 139 -5.51 -12.32 -2.11
C GLY A 139 -5.96 -12.79 -3.50
N PRO A 140 -6.39 -14.04 -3.64
CA PRO A 140 -6.90 -14.60 -4.89
C PRO A 140 -8.15 -13.87 -5.37
N THR A 141 -8.22 -13.58 -6.67
CA THR A 141 -9.31 -12.81 -7.29
C THR A 141 -10.70 -13.37 -7.00
N LEU A 142 -10.84 -14.69 -6.89
CA LEU A 142 -12.12 -15.35 -6.59
C LEU A 142 -12.75 -14.89 -5.26
N ARG A 143 -11.96 -14.41 -4.30
CA ARG A 143 -12.46 -13.91 -3.00
C ARG A 143 -12.69 -12.40 -2.96
N PHE A 144 -12.36 -11.70 -4.04
CA PHE A 144 -12.50 -10.25 -4.20
C PHE A 144 -13.74 -9.94 -5.03
N THR A 145 -14.91 -10.41 -4.59
CA THR A 145 -16.20 -10.02 -5.14
C THR A 145 -16.49 -8.56 -4.86
N ASP A 146 -17.43 -7.94 -5.57
CA ASP A 146 -17.80 -6.54 -5.34
C ASP A 146 -18.13 -6.25 -3.88
N VAL A 147 -18.93 -7.12 -3.24
CA VAL A 147 -19.29 -6.99 -1.81
C VAL A 147 -18.03 -7.00 -0.93
N ARG A 148 -17.10 -7.92 -1.18
CA ARG A 148 -15.86 -8.05 -0.39
C ARG A 148 -14.93 -6.88 -0.64
N VAL A 149 -14.82 -6.41 -1.88
CA VAL A 149 -14.03 -5.23 -2.24
C VAL A 149 -14.53 -3.98 -1.52
N HIS A 150 -15.86 -3.76 -1.47
CA HIS A 150 -16.44 -2.65 -0.71
C HIS A 150 -16.14 -2.78 0.79
N GLN A 151 -16.29 -3.98 1.37
CA GLN A 151 -15.93 -4.22 2.76
C GLN A 151 -14.45 -3.92 3.04
N PHE A 152 -13.54 -4.39 2.18
CA PHE A 152 -12.11 -4.14 2.32
C PHE A 152 -11.76 -2.66 2.20
N ALA A 153 -12.40 -1.93 1.29
CA ALA A 153 -12.22 -0.49 1.16
C ALA A 153 -12.58 0.25 2.46
N GLU A 154 -13.70 -0.08 3.08
CA GLU A 154 -14.12 0.54 4.34
C GLU A 154 -13.23 0.13 5.52
N LEU A 155 -12.77 -1.13 5.58
CA LEU A 155 -11.78 -1.56 6.57
C LEU A 155 -10.49 -0.74 6.46
N LEU A 156 -9.97 -0.58 5.24
CA LEU A 156 -8.73 0.13 4.98
C LEU A 156 -8.85 1.63 5.26
N LYS A 157 -9.95 2.28 4.88
CA LYS A 157 -10.17 3.71 5.19
C LYS A 157 -10.18 3.98 6.69
N ASN A 158 -10.84 3.12 7.46
CA ASN A 158 -10.85 3.26 8.92
C ASN A 158 -9.45 3.05 9.51
N ALA A 159 -8.78 1.96 9.13
CA ALA A 159 -7.44 1.63 9.63
C ALA A 159 -6.39 2.71 9.29
N THR A 160 -6.39 3.20 8.06
CA THR A 160 -5.44 4.24 7.63
C THR A 160 -5.69 5.56 8.37
N ARG A 161 -6.95 5.98 8.54
CA ARG A 161 -7.28 7.16 9.37
C ARG A 161 -6.78 7.04 10.81
N ASP A 162 -6.90 5.86 11.41
CA ASP A 162 -6.46 5.63 12.78
C ASP A 162 -4.92 5.66 12.87
N MET A 163 -4.22 5.03 11.91
CA MET A 163 -2.77 5.10 11.80
C MET A 163 -2.27 6.54 11.59
N GLU A 164 -2.90 7.31 10.69
CA GLU A 164 -2.57 8.72 10.41
C GLU A 164 -2.63 9.60 11.65
N ARG A 165 -3.62 9.38 12.54
CA ARG A 165 -3.73 10.10 13.83
C ARG A 165 -2.58 9.78 14.78
N SER A 166 -2.07 8.55 14.75
CA SER A 166 -0.90 8.15 15.53
C SER A 166 0.39 8.75 14.95
N PHE A 167 0.45 8.99 13.64
CA PHE A 167 1.63 9.59 12.99
C PHE A 167 1.82 11.08 13.28
N THR A 168 0.75 11.85 13.49
CA THR A 168 0.86 13.30 13.80
C THR A 168 1.50 13.60 15.16
N LYS A 169 1.50 12.64 16.11
CA LYS A 169 2.04 12.86 17.46
C LYS A 169 3.54 12.59 17.61
N ASN A 170 4.15 11.83 16.70
CA ASN A 170 5.51 11.26 16.89
C ASN A 170 6.54 11.74 15.85
N MET A 171 6.24 12.76 15.05
CA MET A 171 7.14 13.20 13.98
C MET A 171 8.14 14.25 14.48
N ASP A 172 9.12 13.80 15.27
CA ASP A 172 10.38 14.53 15.38
C ASP A 172 11.11 14.44 14.03
N ARG A 173 11.44 15.61 13.49
CA ARG A 173 12.05 15.78 12.17
C ARG A 173 13.51 15.34 12.21
N ASP A 174 13.85 14.22 11.60
CA ASP A 174 15.23 13.96 11.17
C ASP A 174 15.39 14.21 9.67
N ALA A 175 16.41 15.03 9.38
CA ALA A 175 16.64 15.75 8.13
C ALA A 175 17.13 14.89 6.93
N LEU A 176 16.91 13.57 6.95
CA LEU A 176 17.33 12.67 5.88
C LEU A 176 16.16 11.74 5.55
N GLY A 177 15.56 11.97 4.38
CA GLY A 177 14.33 11.31 3.95
C GLY A 177 14.30 9.81 4.20
N THR A 178 13.22 9.38 4.84
CA THR A 178 12.74 7.99 4.92
C THR A 178 13.56 7.06 5.81
N VAL A 179 13.59 7.36 7.12
CA VAL A 179 13.82 6.33 8.15
C VAL A 179 12.71 6.46 9.20
N TRP A 180 11.89 5.42 9.32
CA TRP A 180 10.92 5.31 10.39
C TRP A 180 11.66 4.89 11.66
N VAL A 181 11.78 5.80 12.64
CA VAL A 181 12.27 5.48 13.98
C VAL A 181 11.07 5.49 14.92
N GLY A 182 10.53 4.30 15.21
CA GLY A 182 9.59 4.14 16.31
C GLY A 182 10.29 4.43 17.64
N ALA A 183 9.76 5.35 18.44
CA ALA A 183 10.20 5.58 19.80
C ALA A 183 10.17 4.26 20.59
N SER A 184 11.31 3.87 21.15
CA SER A 184 11.35 2.85 22.20
C SER A 184 10.74 3.49 23.45
N GLU A 185 9.65 2.94 23.97
CA GLU A 185 9.31 3.18 25.37
C GLU A 185 10.46 2.64 26.22
N ALA A 186 11.12 3.57 26.90
CA ALA A 186 12.02 3.28 28.00
C ALA A 186 11.24 2.53 29.09
N ARG A 187 11.91 1.55 29.70
CA ARG A 187 11.55 1.06 31.03
C ARG A 187 11.81 2.14 32.08
#